data_AF-T0HKC8-F1
#
_entry.id   AF-T0HKC8-F1
#
_cell.length_a   1.000
_cell.length_b   1.000
_cell.length_c   1.000
_cell.angle_alpha   90.00
_cell.angle_beta   90.00
_cell.angle_gamma   90.00
#
_symmetry.space_group_name_H-M   'P 1'
#
loop_
_entity.id
_entity.type
_entity.pdbx_description
1 polymer ?
#
loop_
_entity_poly.entity_id
_entity_poly.type
_entity_poly.pdbx_seq_one_letter_code
_entity_poly.pdbx_strand_id
1 'polypeptide(L)' 'MVDDAAHGTGKSQLDKFKQAARELETDDDERHFKEKLAKVVKHKPVGKPSGS' A
#
# COMPACT_ATOMS: atom_id res chain seq x y z
N MET A 1 -26.09 16.42 5.27
CA MET A 1 -24.81 16.11 4.61
C MET A 1 -23.89 17.26 4.97
N VAL A 2 -22.98 17.04 5.91
CA VAL A 2 -22.17 18.09 6.56
C VAL A 2 -21.09 18.58 5.61
N ASP A 3 -21.28 19.81 5.16
CA ASP A 3 -20.34 20.91 4.92
C ASP A 3 -19.09 20.68 4.06
N ASP A 4 -19.24 21.16 2.82
CA ASP A 4 -18.24 21.61 1.85
C ASP A 4 -17.48 22.84 2.36
N ALA A 5 -16.16 22.74 2.55
CA ALA A 5 -15.28 23.91 2.60
C ALA A 5 -13.82 23.53 2.31
N ALA A 6 -13.30 24.06 1.20
CA ALA A 6 -11.89 24.12 0.79
C ALA A 6 -11.27 22.83 0.24
N HIS A 7 -11.69 22.43 -0.97
CA HIS A 7 -10.80 21.76 -1.92
C HIS A 7 -10.74 22.58 -3.20
N GLY A 8 -9.66 23.35 -3.36
CA GLY A 8 -9.21 23.72 -4.70
C GLY A 8 -9.13 22.45 -5.54
N THR A 9 -9.41 22.55 -6.84
CA THR A 9 -9.65 21.47 -7.81
C THR A 9 -8.51 20.45 -8.03
N GLY A 10 -7.55 20.36 -7.12
CA GLY A 10 -6.50 19.34 -7.06
C GLY A 10 -6.57 18.53 -5.77
N LYS A 11 -5.90 17.37 -5.77
CA LYS A 11 -5.68 16.52 -4.58
C LYS A 11 -5.25 17.40 -3.39
N SER A 12 -5.86 17.23 -2.22
CA SER A 12 -5.39 17.94 -1.02
C SER A 12 -3.91 17.69 -0.79
N GLN A 13 -3.28 18.60 -0.05
CA GLN A 13 -1.94 18.35 0.46
C GLN A 13 -1.85 17.02 1.23
N LEU A 14 -2.90 16.66 1.97
CA LEU A 14 -2.99 15.37 2.65
C LEU A 14 -2.98 14.19 1.67
N ASP A 15 -3.71 14.27 0.56
CA ASP A 15 -3.73 13.21 -0.45
C ASP A 15 -2.36 13.07 -1.16
N LYS A 16 -1.65 14.18 -1.36
CA LYS A 16 -0.28 14.16 -1.89
C LYS A 16 0.69 13.49 -0.93
N PHE A 17 0.59 13.77 0.38
CA PHE A 17 1.43 13.10 1.38
C PHE A 17 1.15 11.61 1.46
N LYS A 18 -0.13 11.20 1.45
CA LYS A 18 -0.51 9.78 1.41
C LYS A 18 0.01 9.09 0.15
N GLN A 19 -0.10 9.74 -1.00
CA GLN A 19 0.45 9.22 -2.25
C GLN A 19 1.98 9.07 -2.18
N ALA A 20 2.69 10.09 -1.71
CA ALA A 20 4.15 10.05 -1.56
C ALA A 20 4.60 8.98 -0.57
N ALA A 21 3.90 8.82 0.57
CA ALA A 21 4.18 7.77 1.54
C ALA A 21 4.00 6.37 0.92
N ARG A 22 2.98 6.18 0.08
CA ARG A 22 2.77 4.91 -0.66
C ARG A 22 3.87 4.65 -1.68
N GLU A 23 4.29 5.66 -2.44
CA GLU A 23 5.38 5.58 -3.41
C GLU A 23 6.72 5.25 -2.72
N LEU A 24 6.93 5.78 -1.51
CA LEU A 24 8.09 5.49 -0.66
C LEU A 24 7.96 4.19 0.14
N GLU A 25 6.84 3.48 0.02
CA GLU A 25 6.51 2.30 0.82
C GLU A 25 6.54 2.53 2.36
N THR A 26 6.34 3.78 2.79
CA THR A 26 6.37 4.22 4.20
C THR A 26 4.99 4.55 4.77
N ASP A 27 3.92 4.32 4.00
CA ASP A 27 2.53 4.63 4.38
C ASP A 27 1.98 3.78 5.55
N ASP A 28 2.70 2.75 6.01
CA ASP A 28 2.31 1.83 7.09
C ASP A 28 0.82 1.42 7.08
N ASP A 29 0.20 1.31 5.89
CA ASP A 29 -1.21 0.91 5.73
C ASP A 29 -1.32 -0.61 5.90
N GLU A 30 -1.92 -1.03 7.01
CA GLU A 30 -2.14 -2.43 7.35
C GLU A 30 -2.82 -3.24 6.24
N ARG A 31 -3.69 -2.61 5.43
CA ARG A 31 -4.38 -3.30 4.32
C ARG A 31 -3.41 -3.61 3.19
N HIS A 32 -2.52 -2.68 2.87
CA HIS A 32 -1.47 -2.89 1.86
C HIS A 32 -0.47 -3.94 2.31
N PHE A 33 -0.12 -3.93 3.61
CA PHE A 33 0.68 -4.98 4.21
C PHE A 33 0.00 -6.36 4.06
N LYS A 34 -1.29 -6.47 4.42
CA LYS A 34 -2.06 -7.71 4.28
C LYS A 34 -2.12 -8.20 2.83
N GLU A 35 -2.32 -7.31 1.86
CA GLU A 35 -2.32 -7.66 0.43
C GLU A 35 -0.95 -8.14 -0.07
N LYS A 36 0.14 -7.44 0.30
CA LYS A 36 1.52 -7.85 -0.02
C LYS A 36 1.85 -9.20 0.63
N LEU A 37 1.51 -9.38 1.91
CA LEU A 37 1.71 -10.64 2.64
C LEU A 37 0.96 -11.80 1.99
N ALA A 38 -0.29 -11.58 1.55
CA ALA A 38 -1.06 -12.59 0.84
C ALA A 38 -0.40 -13.01 -0.48
N LYS A 39 0.27 -12.10 -1.21
CA LYS A 39 1.03 -12.43 -2.42
C LYS A 39 2.27 -13.27 -2.09
N VAL A 40 3.00 -12.91 -1.04
CA VAL A 40 4.20 -13.65 -0.58
C VAL A 40 3.82 -15.08 -0.14
N VAL A 41 2.75 -15.23 0.64
CA VAL A 41 2.29 -16.54 1.14
C VAL A 41 1.71 -17.41 0.02
N LYS A 42 1.01 -16.81 -0.97
CA LYS A 42 0.52 -17.54 -2.16
C LYS A 42 1.65 -18.11 -3.01
N HIS A 43 2.81 -17.46 -3.01
CA HIS A 43 3.98 -18.01 -3.64
C HIS A 43 4.52 -19.15 -2.77
N LYS A 44 4.08 -20.38 -3.07
CA LYS A 44 4.75 -21.57 -2.53
C LYS A 44 6.21 -21.46 -2.95
N PRO A 45 7.19 -21.43 -2.01
CA PRO A 45 8.58 -21.51 -2.41
C PRO A 45 8.73 -22.78 -3.24
N VAL A 46 9.15 -22.62 -4.49
CA VAL A 46 9.49 -23.75 -5.34
C VAL A 46 10.54 -24.51 -4.55
N GLY A 47 10.21 -25.72 -4.11
CA GLY A 47 11.10 -26.50 -3.26
C GLY A 47 12.46 -26.51 -3.92
N LYS A 48 13.47 -25.95 -3.23
CA LYS A 48 14.86 -26.15 -3.62
C LYS A 48 14.99 -27.66 -3.83
N PRO A 49 15.46 -28.16 -4.99
CA PRO A 49 15.68 -29.59 -5.12
C PRO A 49 16.64 -29.96 -4.00
N SER A 50 16.16 -30.78 -3.05
CA SER A 50 17.04 -31.51 -2.15
C SER A 50 17.80 -32.49 -3.03
N GLY A 51 18.93 -32.04 -3.56
CA GLY A 51 19.85 -32.84 -4.37
C GLY A 51 21.16 -32.96 -3.62
N SER A 52 21.39 -34.18 -3.12
CA SER A 52 22.60 -34.71 -2.50
C SER A 52 23.85 -34.64 -3.37
#